data_AF-A0A8S0FPF2-F1
#
_entry.id   AF-A0A8S0FPF2-F1
#
_cell.length_a   1.000
_cell.length_b   1.000
_cell.length_c   1.000
_cell.angle_alpha   90.00
_cell.angle_beta   90.00
_cell.angle_gamma   90.00
#
_symmetry.space_group_name_H-M   'P 1'
#
loop_
_entity.id
_entity.type
_entity.pdbx_description
1 polymer ?
#
loop_
_entity_poly.entity_id
_entity_poly.type
_entity_poly.pdbx_seq_one_letter_code
_entity_poly.pdbx_strand_id
1 'polypeptide(L)' 'MVIAIRNRGLHSAFTVRKISNGEGVERVFQTHSPVVDSISVKRRGAVRKAKLYYLRERTGKAARIKERLN' A
#
# COMPACT_ATOMS: atom_id res chain seq x y z
N MET A 1 1.87 -3.51 -2.19
CA MET A 1 1.48 -2.17 -2.69
C MET A 1 0.81 -1.39 -1.58
N VAL A 2 1.04 -0.08 -1.47
CA VAL A 2 0.39 0.77 -0.45
C VAL A 2 -0.97 1.23 -0.99
N ILE A 3 -2.06 0.99 -0.24
CA ILE A 3 -3.43 1.30 -0.68
C ILE A 3 -4.12 2.39 0.16
N ALA A 4 -3.60 2.68 1.35
CA ALA A 4 -4.10 3.75 2.21
C ALA A 4 -2.98 4.26 3.11
N ILE A 5 -3.03 5.55 3.41
CA ILE A 5 -2.15 6.23 4.38
C ILE A 5 -3.05 7.11 5.26
N ARG A 6 -2.83 7.05 6.56
CA ARG A 6 -3.47 7.88 7.59
C ARG A 6 -2.38 8.74 8.22
N ASN A 7 -2.49 10.05 8.10
CA ASN A 7 -1.55 11.02 8.67
C ASN A 7 -2.15 11.64 9.94
N ARG A 8 -1.67 11.23 11.11
CA ARG A 8 -2.14 11.66 12.44
C ARG A 8 -0.98 11.74 13.45
N GLY A 9 0.17 12.27 13.04
CA GLY A 9 1.37 12.34 13.88
C GLY A 9 1.79 10.95 14.37
N LEU A 10 1.95 10.77 15.68
CA LEU A 10 2.29 9.49 16.29
C LEU A 10 1.31 8.35 15.93
N HIS A 11 0.04 8.68 15.70
CA HIS A 11 -1.01 7.72 15.30
C HIS A 11 -1.11 7.51 13.78
N SER A 12 -0.05 7.84 13.03
CA SER A 12 -0.01 7.63 11.58
C SER A 12 0.12 6.15 11.25
N ALA A 13 -0.55 5.72 10.20
CA ALA A 13 -0.54 4.33 9.76
C ALA A 13 -0.63 4.22 8.24
N PHE A 14 -0.18 3.10 7.69
CA PHE A 14 -0.34 2.81 6.26
C PHE A 14 -0.75 1.35 6.04
N THR A 15 -1.53 1.11 4.99
CA THR A 15 -2.05 -0.21 4.65
C THR A 15 -1.32 -0.75 3.43
N VAL A 16 -0.70 -1.92 3.58
CA VAL A 16 -0.03 -2.64 2.50
C VAL A 16 -0.87 -3.84 2.09
N ARG A 17 -1.16 -3.95 0.80
CA ARG A 17 -1.80 -5.11 0.16
C ARG A 17 -0.75 -5.94 -0.60
N LYS A 18 -0.74 -7.25 -0.40
CA LYS A 18 0.08 -8.23 -1.12
C LYS A 18 -0.83 -9.40 -1.53
N ILE A 19 -0.60 -9.97 -2.71
CA ILE A 19 -1.15 -11.29 -3.04
C ILE A 19 -0.12 -12.32 -2.61
N SER A 20 -0.49 -13.23 -1.71
CA SER A 20 0.36 -14.29 -1.19
C SER A 20 -0.35 -15.61 -1.41
N ASN A 21 0.29 -16.58 -2.08
CA ASN A 21 -0.31 -17.89 -2.37
C ASN A 21 -1.70 -17.80 -3.05
N GLY A 22 -1.91 -16.81 -3.91
CA GLY A 22 -3.20 -16.58 -4.58
C GLY A 22 -4.22 -15.76 -3.77
N GLU A 23 -3.98 -15.55 -2.48
CA GLU A 23 -4.91 -14.82 -1.59
C GLU A 23 -4.46 -13.39 -1.31
N GLY A 24 -5.44 -12.49 -1.21
CA GLY A 24 -5.20 -11.08 -0.92
C GLY A 24 -4.99 -10.82 0.57
N VAL A 25 -3.76 -10.57 0.98
CA VAL A 25 -3.39 -10.23 2.36
C VAL A 25 -3.21 -8.73 2.49
N GLU A 26 -3.86 -8.13 3.49
CA GLU A 26 -3.67 -6.73 3.88
C GLU A 26 -3.10 -6.63 5.29
N ARG A 27 -2.09 -5.78 5.46
CA ARG A 27 -1.51 -5.47 6.78
C ARG A 27 -1.49 -3.96 6.98
N VAL A 28 -2.00 -3.53 8.13
CA VAL A 28 -1.92 -2.14 8.58
C VAL A 28 -0.72 -2.01 9.50
N PHE A 29 0.20 -1.11 9.15
CA PHE A 29 1.38 -0.81 9.94
C PHE A 29 1.20 0.55 10.62
N GLN A 30 1.56 0.61 11.91
CA GLN A 30 1.73 1.87 12.62
C GLN A 30 3.10 2.44 12.25
N THR A 31 3.12 3.69 11.79
CA THR A 31 4.31 4.30 11.16
C THR A 31 5.46 4.48 12.14
N HIS A 32 5.16 4.69 13.42
CA HIS A 32 6.14 4.97 14.47
C HIS A 32 6.30 3.81 15.46
N SER A 33 5.76 2.62 15.15
CA SER A 33 5.91 1.46 16.03
C SER A 33 7.33 0.88 15.90
N PRO A 34 7.99 0.50 17.01
CA PRO A 34 9.31 -0.14 16.98
C PRO A 34 9.29 -1.53 16.33
N VAL A 35 8.11 -2.11 16.10
CA VAL A 35 7.96 -3.37 15.33
C VAL A 35 8.29 -3.15 13.85
N VAL A 36 8.21 -1.92 13.35
CA VAL A 36 8.61 -1.55 11.99
C VAL A 36 10.04 -1.04 12.03
N ASP A 37 10.98 -1.91 11.68
CA ASP A 37 12.41 -1.58 11.63
C ASP A 37 12.73 -0.53 10.56
N SER A 38 12.33 -0.79 9.30
CA SER A 38 12.67 0.08 8.17
C SER A 38 11.60 0.06 7.08
N ILE A 39 11.53 1.16 6.32
CA ILE A 39 10.60 1.35 5.20
C ILE A 39 11.37 1.85 3.98
N SER A 40 11.49 1.00 2.95
CA SER A 40 12.11 1.37 1.66
C SER A 40 11.09 1.36 0.53
N VAL A 41 11.01 2.43 -0.26
CA VAL A 41 10.15 2.47 -1.45
C VAL A 41 10.86 1.81 -2.63
N LYS A 42 10.41 0.61 -3.01
CA LYS A 42 10.97 -0.12 -4.17
C LYS A 42 10.55 0.44 -5.52
N ARG A 43 9.32 0.97 -5.64
CA ARG A 43 8.75 1.48 -6.89
C ARG A 43 7.67 2.50 -6.59
N ARG A 44 7.59 3.58 -7.38
CA ARG A 44 6.54 4.60 -7.26
C ARG A 44 5.47 4.40 -8.33
N GLY A 45 4.23 4.21 -7.88
CA GLY A 45 3.07 4.10 -8.77
C GLY A 45 2.41 5.45 -9.06
N ALA A 46 1.91 5.62 -10.27
CA ALA A 46 1.08 6.76 -10.68
C ALA A 46 -0.40 6.43 -10.44
N VAL A 47 -1.01 7.11 -9.47
CA VAL A 47 -2.43 6.98 -9.13
C VAL A 47 -3.01 8.37 -8.82
N ARG A 48 -4.34 8.51 -9.01
CA ARG A 48 -5.07 9.77 -8.75
C ARG A 48 -5.88 9.77 -7.45
N LYS A 49 -6.16 8.61 -6.87
CA LYS A 49 -6.93 8.48 -5.62
C LYS A 49 -5.99 8.32 -4.44
N ALA A 50 -6.31 8.96 -3.31
CA ALA A 50 -5.57 8.82 -2.06
C ALA A 50 -5.75 7.42 -1.40
N LYS A 51 -6.94 6.82 -1.56
CA LYS A 51 -7.25 5.47 -1.08
C LYS A 51 -7.59 4.58 -2.28
N LEU A 52 -6.89 3.46 -2.41
CA LEU A 52 -6.95 2.55 -3.56
C LEU A 52 -7.78 1.29 -3.27
N TYR A 53 -8.87 1.41 -2.50
CA TYR A 53 -9.68 0.25 -2.10
C TYR A 53 -10.32 -0.52 -3.27
N TYR A 54 -10.51 0.14 -4.41
CA TYR A 54 -10.94 -0.50 -5.65
C TYR A 54 -9.98 -1.63 -6.13
N LEU A 55 -8.75 -1.69 -5.62
CA LEU A 55 -7.81 -2.78 -5.91
C LEU A 55 -8.13 -4.09 -5.14
N ARG A 56 -9.13 -4.08 -4.26
CA ARG A 56 -9.63 -5.30 -3.60
C ARG A 56 -10.44 -6.18 -4.54
N GLU A 57 -11.22 -5.54 -5.41
CA GLU A 57 -12.09 -6.18 -6.40
C GLU A 57 -11.35 -6.55 -7.69
N ARG A 58 -10.09 -6.13 -7.84
CA ARG A 58 -9.29 -6.33 -9.06
C ARG A 58 -8.21 -7.38 -8.84
N THR A 59 -7.99 -8.21 -9.85
CA THR A 59 -6.95 -9.25 -9.86
C THR A 59 -6.12 -9.17 -11.14
N GLY A 60 -4.96 -9.84 -11.14
CA GLY A 60 -4.09 -10.00 -12.32
C GLY A 60 -3.72 -8.68 -13.01
N LYS A 61 -3.95 -8.61 -14.32
CA LYS A 61 -3.62 -7.44 -15.16
C LYS A 61 -4.40 -6.18 -14.75
N ALA A 62 -5.65 -6.33 -14.30
CA ALA A 62 -6.52 -5.21 -13.94
C ALA A 62 -6.08 -4.47 -12.65
N ALA A 63 -5.32 -5.15 -11.79
CA ALA A 63 -4.78 -4.58 -10.55
C ALA A 63 -3.42 -3.88 -10.73
N ARG A 64 -2.84 -3.89 -11.94
CA ARG A 64 -1.53 -3.26 -12.20
C ARG A 64 -1.63 -1.74 -12.12
N ILE A 65 -0.68 -1.14 -11.39
CA ILE A 65 -0.53 0.30 -11.29
C ILE A 65 0.63 0.73 -12.22
N LYS A 66 0.39 1.76 -13.03
CA LYS A 66 1.41 2.35 -13.92
C LYS A 66 2.54 2.97 -13.10
N GLU A 67 3.76 2.92 -13.61
CA GLU A 67 4.91 3.58 -12.98
C GLU A 67 4.81 5.10 -13.05
N ARG A 68 5.37 5.78 -12.05
CA ARG A 68 5.63 7.22 -12.10
C ARG A 68 7.09 7.42 -12.51
N LEU A 69 7.33 8.02 -13.69
CA LEU A 69 8.64 8.13 -14.36
C LEU A 69 9.25 9.54 -14.26
N ASN A 70 8.94 10.26 -13.19
CA ASN A 70 9.31 11.66 -13.02
C ASN A 70 10.59 11.79 -12.20
#